data_AF-A0A3Q9FNL9-F1
#
_entry.id   AF-A0A3Q9FNL9-F1
#
_cell.length_a   1.000
_cell.length_b   1.000
_cell.length_c   1.000
_cell.angle_alpha   90.00
_cell.angle_beta   90.00
_cell.angle_gamma   90.00
#
_symmetry.space_group_name_H-M   'P 1'
#
loop_
_entity.id
_entity.type
_entity.pdbx_description
1 polymer ?
#
loop_
_entity_poly.entity_id
_entity_poly.type
_entity_poly.pdbx_seq_one_letter_code
_entity_poly.pdbx_strand_id
1 'polypeptide(L)'
;MYLEAWNRLKDRFEIEETYKPQTFGDAADKLSEYFEHLLRNDTSKLMNGLYRIDIKEDLVKEAFAEGNMADIADALARLALRREWEKQKMRERWSKMGGSDL
;
A
#
# COMPACT_ATOMS: atom_id res chain seq x y z
N MET A 1 -7.80 0.82 -10.51
CA MET A 1 -8.97 1.02 -9.61
C MET A 1 -8.51 0.77 -8.17
N TYR A 2 -8.82 1.61 -7.17
CA TYR A 2 -8.23 1.49 -5.82
C TYR A 2 -8.42 0.12 -5.16
N LEU A 3 -9.53 -0.55 -5.48
CA LEU A 3 -9.82 -1.93 -5.11
C LEU A 3 -8.73 -2.93 -5.51
N GLU A 4 -8.15 -2.79 -6.69
CA GLU A 4 -7.06 -3.65 -7.15
C GLU A 4 -5.78 -3.42 -6.33
N ALA A 5 -5.52 -2.18 -5.92
CA ALA A 5 -4.33 -1.84 -5.14
C ALA A 5 -4.47 -2.40 -3.72
N TRP A 6 -5.67 -2.24 -3.15
CA TRP A 6 -6.09 -2.91 -1.92
C TRP A 6 -5.90 -4.43 -2.01
N ASN A 7 -6.45 -5.10 -3.02
CA ASN A 7 -6.36 -6.57 -3.14
C ASN A 7 -4.90 -7.05 -3.20
N ARG A 8 -4.02 -6.34 -3.93
CA ARG A 8 -2.60 -6.71 -4.00
C ARG A 8 -1.88 -6.55 -2.66
N LEU A 9 -2.25 -5.54 -1.89
CA LEU A 9 -1.69 -5.32 -0.55
C LEU A 9 -2.27 -6.34 0.43
N LYS A 10 -3.57 -6.61 0.36
CA LYS A 10 -4.26 -7.66 1.11
C LYS A 10 -3.54 -9.00 0.94
N ASP A 11 -3.31 -9.43 -0.29
CA ASP A 11 -2.62 -10.71 -0.58
C ASP A 11 -1.20 -10.71 -0.04
N ARG A 12 -0.46 -9.61 -0.22
CA ARG A 12 0.95 -9.50 0.18
C ARG A 12 1.16 -9.50 1.68
N PHE A 13 0.26 -8.82 2.39
CA PHE A 13 0.28 -8.74 3.84
C PHE A 13 -0.50 -9.88 4.49
N GLU A 14 -1.09 -10.77 3.68
CA GLU A 14 -1.89 -11.91 4.14
C GLU A 14 -3.05 -11.45 5.05
N ILE A 15 -3.70 -10.35 4.67
CA ILE A 15 -4.86 -9.83 5.38
C ILE A 15 -6.04 -10.73 5.02
N GLU A 16 -6.57 -11.48 5.98
CA GLU A 16 -7.65 -12.46 5.72
C GLU A 16 -9.04 -11.81 5.58
N GLU A 17 -9.17 -10.52 5.93
CA GLU A 17 -10.46 -9.83 6.00
C GLU A 17 -11.16 -9.69 4.64
N THR A 18 -12.47 -9.87 4.63
CA THR A 18 -13.32 -9.57 3.47
C THR A 18 -13.77 -8.11 3.54
N TYR A 19 -12.87 -7.21 3.13
CA TYR A 19 -13.14 -5.77 3.04
C TYR A 19 -13.08 -5.29 1.59
N LYS A 20 -14.03 -4.41 1.21
CA LYS A 20 -14.14 -3.82 -0.13
C LYS A 20 -14.19 -2.29 -0.02
N PRO A 21 -13.03 -1.60 -0.11
CA PRO A 21 -12.99 -0.15 -0.01
C PRO A 21 -13.78 0.52 -1.14
N GLN A 22 -14.52 1.58 -0.85
CA GLN A 22 -15.24 2.37 -1.86
C GLN A 22 -14.38 3.52 -2.38
N THR A 23 -13.51 4.07 -1.52
CA THR A 23 -12.60 5.16 -1.87
C THR A 23 -11.12 4.82 -1.63
N PHE A 24 -10.22 5.69 -2.08
CA PHE A 24 -8.80 5.60 -1.70
C PHE A 24 -8.61 5.80 -0.20
N GLY A 25 -9.38 6.72 0.40
CA GLY A 25 -9.34 6.99 1.85
C GLY A 25 -9.69 5.74 2.63
N ASP A 26 -10.84 5.12 2.31
CA ASP A 26 -11.30 3.86 2.90
C ASP A 26 -10.21 2.76 2.90
N ALA A 27 -9.54 2.58 1.75
CA ALA A 27 -8.48 1.60 1.61
C ALA A 27 -7.24 1.97 2.44
N ALA A 28 -6.88 3.25 2.49
CA ALA A 28 -5.74 3.74 3.25
C ALA A 28 -5.99 3.62 4.76
N ASP A 29 -7.16 4.03 5.22
CA ASP A 29 -7.54 3.98 6.63
C ASP A 29 -7.57 2.53 7.12
N LYS A 30 -8.14 1.62 6.32
CA LYS A 30 -8.16 0.19 6.68
C LYS A 30 -6.76 -0.43 6.71
N LEU A 31 -5.89 -0.03 5.77
CA LEU A 31 -4.51 -0.49 5.76
C LEU A 31 -3.70 0.12 6.92
N SER A 32 -4.01 1.35 7.31
CA SER A 32 -3.41 2.03 8.47
C SER A 32 -3.70 1.28 9.76
N GLU A 33 -4.94 0.85 10.00
CA GLU A 33 -5.29 -0.01 11.16
C GLU A 33 -4.41 -1.26 11.22
N TYR A 34 -4.22 -1.91 10.08
CA TYR A 34 -3.39 -3.11 9.98
C TYR A 34 -1.90 -2.82 10.16
N PHE A 35 -1.39 -1.72 9.60
CA PHE A 35 0.01 -1.31 9.77
C PHE A 35 0.31 -0.86 11.19
N GLU A 36 -0.62 -0.19 11.87
CA GLU A 36 -0.49 0.11 13.29
C GLU A 36 -0.39 -1.19 14.11
N HIS A 37 -1.22 -2.19 13.81
CA HIS A 37 -1.10 -3.51 14.42
C HIS A 37 0.28 -4.14 14.19
N LEU A 38 0.82 -4.08 12.98
CA LEU A 38 2.16 -4.59 12.71
C LEU A 38 3.28 -3.77 13.37
N LEU A 39 3.18 -2.44 13.42
CA LEU A 39 4.14 -1.61 14.17
C LEU A 39 4.21 -2.03 15.64
N ARG A 40 3.07 -2.39 16.24
CA ARG A 40 3.00 -2.85 17.63
C ARG A 40 3.47 -4.28 17.84
N ASN A 41 3.19 -5.19 16.91
CA ASN A 41 3.28 -6.62 17.16
C ASN A 41 4.27 -7.37 16.25
N ASP A 42 4.55 -6.86 15.05
CA ASP A 42 5.43 -7.50 14.07
C ASP A 42 5.97 -6.49 13.03
N THR A 43 6.87 -5.62 13.49
CA THR A 43 7.49 -4.60 12.62
C THR A 43 8.30 -5.23 11.49
N SER A 44 8.87 -6.42 11.72
CA SER A 44 9.61 -7.16 10.69
C SER A 44 8.72 -7.52 9.50
N LYS A 45 7.49 -8.01 9.74
CA LYS A 45 6.52 -8.28 8.66
C LYS A 45 6.16 -7.00 7.91
N LEU A 46 5.96 -5.88 8.61
CA LEU A 46 5.69 -4.59 7.97
C LEU A 46 6.82 -4.19 7.03
N MET A 47 8.06 -4.12 7.54
CA MET A 47 9.22 -3.66 6.76
C MET A 47 9.51 -4.57 5.56
N ASN A 48 9.42 -5.89 5.75
CA ASN A 48 9.57 -6.85 4.65
C ASN A 48 8.48 -6.68 3.58
N GLY A 49 7.24 -6.43 3.99
CA GLY A 49 6.13 -6.17 3.08
C GLY A 49 6.35 -4.89 2.26
N LEU A 50 6.73 -3.80 2.91
CA LEU A 50 7.04 -2.50 2.29
C LEU A 50 8.19 -2.59 1.28
N TYR A 51 9.25 -3.32 1.61
CA TYR A 51 10.38 -3.53 0.69
C TYR A 51 9.94 -4.24 -0.59
N ARG A 52 9.10 -5.28 -0.48
CA ARG A 52 8.65 -6.05 -1.65
C ARG A 52 7.68 -5.29 -2.56
N ILE A 53 7.12 -4.16 -2.12
CA ILE A 53 6.33 -3.26 -2.97
C ILE A 53 7.14 -2.13 -3.58
N ASP A 54 8.45 -2.10 -3.39
CA ASP A 54 9.36 -1.12 -3.99
C ASP A 54 8.99 0.31 -3.56
N ILE A 55 8.82 0.51 -2.24
CA ILE A 55 8.83 1.82 -1.61
C ILE A 55 10.28 2.18 -1.29
N LYS A 56 10.67 3.41 -1.63
CA LYS A 56 12.01 3.93 -1.33
C LYS A 56 12.22 4.02 0.18
N GLU A 57 13.39 3.59 0.64
CA GLU A 57 13.76 3.62 2.06
C GLU A 57 13.64 5.01 2.69
N ASP A 58 14.01 6.07 1.94
CA ASP A 58 13.92 7.45 2.43
C ASP A 58 12.48 7.87 2.77
N LEU A 59 11.49 7.43 1.98
CA LEU A 59 10.08 7.71 2.26
C LEU A 59 9.58 6.97 3.50
N VAL A 60 10.14 5.78 3.77
CA VAL A 60 9.84 5.05 5.00
C VAL A 60 10.45 5.80 6.19
N LYS A 61 11.69 6.27 6.09
CA LYS A 61 12.33 7.09 7.14
C LYS A 61 11.56 8.37 7.42
N GLU A 62 11.10 9.06 6.38
CA GLU A 62 10.24 10.25 6.51
C GLU A 62 8.95 9.92 7.25
N ALA A 63 8.29 8.81 6.92
CA ALA A 63 7.08 8.38 7.64
C ALA A 63 7.35 8.06 9.12
N PHE A 64 8.52 7.51 9.46
CA PHE A 64 8.93 7.28 10.85
C PHE A 64 9.35 8.55 11.60
N ALA A 65 9.56 9.67 10.90
CA ALA A 65 9.79 10.97 11.54
C ALA A 65 8.49 11.59 12.07
N GLU A 66 7.33 11.03 11.70
CA GLU A 66 6.05 11.38 12.30
C GLU A 66 6.04 11.09 13.81
N GLY A 67 5.34 11.93 14.58
CA GLY A 67 5.50 11.95 16.03
C GLY A 67 4.85 10.76 16.75
N ASN A 68 3.72 10.26 16.24
CA ASN A 68 2.97 9.18 16.90
C ASN A 68 2.72 7.99 15.96
N MET A 69 2.48 6.83 16.55
CA MET A 69 2.37 5.55 15.83
C MET A 69 1.21 5.50 14.83
N ALA A 70 0.10 6.18 15.11
CA ALA A 70 -1.04 6.23 14.19
C ALA A 70 -0.70 7.07 12.95
N ASP A 71 0.01 8.19 13.13
CA ASP A 71 0.47 9.03 12.02
C ASP A 71 1.51 8.27 11.16
N ILE A 72 2.44 7.54 11.79
CA ILE A 72 3.40 6.68 11.08
C ILE A 72 2.65 5.62 10.26
N ALA A 73 1.68 4.93 10.87
CA ALA A 73 0.89 3.89 10.20
C ALA A 73 0.12 4.44 8.99
N ASP A 74 -0.52 5.61 9.15
CA ASP A 74 -1.26 6.29 8.08
C ASP A 74 -0.33 6.69 6.93
N ALA A 75 0.81 7.30 7.24
CA ALA A 75 1.81 7.68 6.24
C ALA A 75 2.30 6.47 5.43
N LEU A 76 2.66 5.37 6.11
CA LEU A 76 3.10 4.14 5.47
C LEU A 76 1.99 3.49 4.63
N ALA A 77 0.75 3.46 5.12
CA ALA A 77 -0.39 2.91 4.41
C ALA A 77 -0.68 3.67 3.12
N ARG A 78 -0.66 5.01 3.18
CA ARG A 78 -0.84 5.88 2.00
C ARG A 78 0.28 5.69 0.99
N LEU A 79 1.53 5.57 1.43
CA LEU A 79 2.67 5.28 0.56
C LEU A 79 2.50 3.94 -0.17
N ALA A 80 2.15 2.88 0.56
CA ALA A 80 1.95 1.55 0.01
C ALA A 80 0.82 1.49 -1.01
N LEU A 81 -0.34 2.05 -0.66
CA LEU A 81 -1.51 2.07 -1.54
C LEU A 81 -1.24 2.89 -2.80
N ARG A 82 -0.59 4.05 -2.67
CA ARG A 82 -0.22 4.89 -3.81
C ARG A 82 0.73 4.16 -4.76
N ARG A 83 1.76 3.48 -4.21
CA ARG A 83 2.75 2.76 -5.02
C ARG A 83 2.10 1.65 -5.86
N GLU A 84 1.23 0.84 -5.28
CA GLU A 84 0.53 -0.22 -6.03
C GLU A 84 -0.48 0.34 -7.04
N TRP A 85 -1.15 1.44 -6.71
CA TRP A 85 -2.04 2.13 -7.64
C TRP A 85 -1.30 2.71 -8.86
N GLU A 86 -0.12 3.29 -8.67
CA GLU A 86 0.71 3.79 -9.77
C GLU A 86 1.18 2.67 -10.70
N LYS A 87 1.57 1.51 -10.14
CA LYS A 87 1.92 0.33 -10.93
C LYS A 87 0.76 -0.15 -11.81
N GLN A 88 -0.48 -0.06 -11.32
CA GLN A 88 -1.65 -0.40 -12.12
C GLN A 88 -1.87 0.57 -13.25
N LYS A 89 -1.83 1.88 -12.97
CA LYS A 89 -1.96 2.90 -14.00
C LYS A 89 -0.91 2.74 -15.10
N MET A 90 0.32 2.39 -14.73
CA MET A 90 1.37 2.07 -15.69
C MET A 90 1.00 0.86 -16.56
N ARG A 91 0.56 -0.26 -15.97
CA ARG A 91 0.12 -1.44 -16.73
C ARG A 91 -1.05 -1.14 -17.69
N GLU A 92 -2.04 -0.38 -17.23
CA GLU A 92 -3.18 0.03 -18.06
C GLU A 92 -2.74 0.88 -19.25
N ARG A 93 -1.80 1.82 -19.04
CA ARG A 93 -1.25 2.66 -20.10
C ARG A 93 -0.50 1.84 -21.16
N TRP A 94 0.35 0.91 -20.73
CA TRP A 94 1.13 0.07 -21.63
C TRP A 94 0.25 -0.91 -22.41
N SER A 95 -0.76 -1.50 -21.76
CA SER A 95 -1.74 -2.35 -22.44
C SER A 95 -2.53 -1.61 -23.52
N LYS A 96 -2.77 -0.30 -23.36
CA LYS A 96 -3.44 0.52 -24.39
C LYS A 96 -2.52 0.89 -25.55
N MET A 97 -1.22 1.03 -25.32
CA MET A 97 -0.24 1.35 -26.37
C MET A 97 0.19 0.11 -27.18
N GLY A 98 0.28 -1.06 -26.56
CA GLY A 98 0.64 -2.31 -27.24
C GLY A 98 -0.48 -2.92 -28.11
N GLY A 99 -1.65 -2.30 -28.18
CA GLY A 99 -2.81 -2.76 -28.96
C GLY A 99 -3.07 -1.94 -30.23
N SER A 100 -2.27 -0.91 -30.54
CA SER A 100 -2.39 -0.11 -31.76
C SER A 100 -1.42 -0.50 -32.88
N ASP A 101 -0.51 -1.45 -32.63
CA ASP A 101 0.54 -1.87 -33.56
C ASP A 101 0.42 -3.36 -33.96
N LEU A 102 -0.80 -3.91 -34.03
CA LEU A 102 -1.11 -5.21 -34.65
C LEU A 102 -2.28 -5.09 -35.63
#